data_AF-A0A1G0KA72-F1
#
_entry.id   AF-A0A1G0KA72-F1
#
_cell.length_a   1.000
_cell.length_b   1.000
_cell.length_c   1.000
_cell.angle_alpha   90.00
_cell.angle_beta   90.00
_cell.angle_gamma   90.00
#
_symmetry.space_group_name_H-M   'P 1'
#
loop_
_entity.id
_entity.type
_entity.pdbx_description
1 polymer ?
#
loop_
_entity_poly.entity_id
_entity_poly.type
_entity_poly.pdbx_seq_one_letter_code
_entity_poly.pdbx_strand_id
1 'polypeptide(L)'
;MNVEEFLFHQADLLDTKRWSEYVGLFSGNGIYWMPARAEQTTWQGVPSIFAEDINLMNIRVKRIGHPRAWSQQMEWATSHVVANVRVGAPDPASGILTACSNFHMTELRGDYQRYFAGRYAHQLRRRGDAFEIMLQRVDLLSAQIPFDYVIQAWV
;
A
#
# COMPACT_ATOMS: atom_id res chain seq x y z
N MET A 1 -17.47 -10.56 -0.73
CA MET A 1 -16.06 -10.66 -0.30
C MET A 1 -15.93 -10.15 1.14
N ASN A 2 -15.17 -10.84 1.98
CA ASN A 2 -14.84 -10.40 3.34
C ASN A 2 -13.56 -9.53 3.37
N VAL A 3 -13.18 -8.99 4.54
CA VAL A 3 -12.03 -8.07 4.64
C VAL A 3 -10.70 -8.79 4.39
N GLU A 4 -10.52 -10.01 4.87
CA GLU A 4 -9.28 -10.78 4.65
C GLU A 4 -9.09 -11.07 3.15
N GLU A 5 -10.13 -11.58 2.49
CA GLU A 5 -10.15 -11.81 1.04
C GLU A 5 -9.82 -10.53 0.25
N PHE A 6 -10.35 -9.38 0.68
CA PHE A 6 -10.05 -8.10 0.06
C PHE A 6 -8.57 -7.71 0.19
N LEU A 7 -7.98 -7.87 1.39
CA LEU A 7 -6.57 -7.57 1.62
C LEU A 7 -5.64 -8.54 0.87
N PHE A 8 -6.02 -9.81 0.74
CA PHE A 8 -5.29 -10.77 -0.09
C PHE A 8 -5.38 -10.45 -1.57
N HIS A 9 -6.55 -10.03 -2.05
CA HIS A 9 -6.72 -9.56 -3.41
C HIS A 9 -5.87 -8.32 -3.70
N GLN A 10 -5.84 -7.36 -2.77
CA GLN A 10 -4.99 -6.17 -2.85
C GLN A 10 -3.50 -6.53 -2.99
N ALA A 11 -3.02 -7.47 -2.19
CA ALA A 11 -1.65 -7.99 -2.25
C ALA A 11 -1.35 -8.68 -3.59
N ASP A 12 -2.27 -9.53 -4.09
CA ASP A 12 -2.15 -10.20 -5.39
C ASP A 12 -2.03 -9.19 -6.55
N LEU A 13 -2.80 -8.10 -6.52
CA LEU A 13 -2.69 -7.05 -7.53
C LEU A 13 -1.31 -6.38 -7.56
N LEU A 14 -0.67 -6.20 -6.39
CA LEU A 14 0.69 -5.67 -6.31
C LEU A 14 1.71 -6.69 -6.85
N ASP A 15 1.62 -7.94 -6.42
CA ASP A 15 2.54 -9.01 -6.80
C ASP A 15 2.49 -9.34 -8.30
N THR A 16 1.30 -9.23 -8.89
CA THR A 16 1.08 -9.43 -10.33
C THR A 16 1.24 -8.15 -11.15
N LYS A 17 1.70 -7.05 -10.54
CA LYS A 17 1.94 -5.75 -11.20
C LYS A 17 0.70 -5.13 -11.84
N ARG A 18 -0.50 -5.49 -11.37
CA ARG A 18 -1.79 -4.93 -11.80
C ARG A 18 -2.04 -3.60 -11.10
N TRP A 19 -1.09 -2.68 -11.22
CA TRP A 19 -1.06 -1.44 -10.44
C TRP A 19 -2.27 -0.52 -10.68
N SER A 20 -2.76 -0.45 -11.91
CA SER A 20 -3.97 0.33 -12.22
C SER A 20 -5.20 -0.19 -11.48
N GLU A 21 -5.30 -1.51 -11.32
CA GLU A 21 -6.41 -2.14 -10.60
C GLU A 21 -6.24 -1.97 -9.08
N TYR A 22 -5.00 -2.05 -8.58
CA TYR A 22 -4.69 -1.69 -7.20
C TYR A 22 -5.09 -0.25 -6.87
N VAL A 23 -4.74 0.72 -7.72
CA VAL A 23 -5.18 2.12 -7.56
C VAL A 23 -6.70 2.22 -7.61
N GLY A 24 -7.36 1.40 -8.43
CA GLY A 24 -8.83 1.32 -8.53
C GLY A 24 -9.54 0.82 -7.26
N LEU A 25 -8.81 0.24 -6.30
CA LEU A 25 -9.36 -0.13 -4.99
C LEU A 25 -9.60 1.09 -4.08
N PHE A 26 -8.94 2.22 -4.35
CA PHE A 26 -9.08 3.43 -3.55
C PHE A 26 -10.36 4.20 -3.91
N SER A 27 -10.96 4.82 -2.92
CA SER A 27 -12.06 5.76 -3.14
C SER A 27 -11.54 7.02 -3.84
N GLY A 28 -12.42 7.81 -4.48
CA GLY A 28 -12.01 9.02 -5.21
C GLY A 28 -11.19 10.04 -4.40
N ASN A 29 -11.29 10.01 -3.06
CA ASN A 29 -10.53 10.83 -2.12
C ASN A 29 -9.63 9.98 -1.19
N GLY A 30 -9.32 8.75 -1.60
CA GLY A 30 -8.51 7.81 -0.84
C GLY A 30 -7.03 8.22 -0.81
N ILE A 31 -6.37 7.86 0.28
CA ILE A 31 -4.96 8.20 0.52
C ILE A 31 -4.14 6.94 0.80
N TYR A 32 -3.00 6.80 0.12
CA TYR A 32 -1.92 5.92 0.55
C TYR A 32 -0.91 6.74 1.36
N TRP A 33 -0.63 6.31 2.58
CA TRP A 33 0.24 7.04 3.51
C TRP A 33 1.25 6.11 4.17
N MET A 34 2.52 6.46 4.03
CA MET A 34 3.64 5.81 4.71
C MET A 34 4.40 6.88 5.50
N PRO A 35 4.19 7.00 6.82
CA PRO A 35 4.83 8.03 7.61
C PRO A 35 6.34 7.82 7.72
N ALA A 36 7.07 8.91 7.97
CA ALA A 36 8.52 8.84 8.23
C ALA A 36 8.84 8.43 9.68
N ARG A 37 7.85 8.52 10.58
CA ARG A 37 7.95 8.19 12.01
C ARG A 37 6.65 7.57 12.49
N ALA A 38 6.72 6.59 13.38
CA ALA A 38 5.54 5.88 13.86
C ALA A 38 4.51 6.79 14.56
N GLU A 39 5.00 7.83 15.24
CA GLU A 39 4.19 8.78 16.02
C GLU A 39 3.47 9.81 15.13
N GLN A 40 3.75 9.84 13.83
CA GLN A 40 3.10 10.76 12.92
C GLN A 40 1.60 10.44 12.83
N THR A 41 0.76 11.41 13.16
CA THR A 41 -0.71 11.26 13.20
C THR A 41 -1.41 11.85 11.98
N THR A 42 -0.71 12.66 11.18
CA THR A 42 -1.23 13.26 9.95
C THR A 42 -0.18 13.30 8.85
N TRP A 43 -0.61 13.11 7.60
CA TRP A 43 0.22 13.32 6.41
C TRP A 43 0.18 14.77 5.91
N GLN A 44 -0.82 15.55 6.33
CA GLN A 44 -1.04 16.91 5.83
C GLN A 44 -0.01 17.86 6.43
N GLY A 45 0.76 18.52 5.57
CA GLY A 45 1.80 19.47 5.98
C GLY A 45 2.99 18.84 6.70
N VAL A 46 3.09 17.51 6.74
CA VAL A 46 4.17 16.77 7.40
C VAL A 46 4.87 15.85 6.40
N PRO A 47 6.21 15.97 6.25
CA PRO A 47 6.97 15.08 5.39
C PRO A 47 6.76 13.60 5.76
N SER A 48 6.38 12.80 4.77
CA SER A 48 6.16 11.36 4.89
C SER A 48 7.05 10.65 3.86
N ILE A 49 7.31 9.34 4.04
CA ILE A 49 7.97 8.54 2.99
C ILE A 49 7.08 8.53 1.75
N PHE A 50 5.79 8.27 1.94
CA PHE A 50 4.74 8.48 0.95
C PHE A 50 3.52 9.15 1.58
N ALA A 51 2.89 10.04 0.82
CA ALA A 51 1.57 10.58 1.11
C ALA A 51 0.94 10.90 -0.24
N GLU A 52 0.20 9.95 -0.79
CA GLU A 52 -0.28 9.98 -2.17
C GLU A 52 -1.80 9.90 -2.21
N ASP A 53 -2.40 10.82 -2.96
CA ASP A 53 -3.76 10.68 -3.43
C ASP A 53 -3.80 9.85 -4.72
N ILE A 54 -5.01 9.54 -5.22
CA ILE A 54 -5.18 8.79 -6.47
C ILE A 54 -4.44 9.42 -7.65
N ASN A 55 -4.32 10.75 -7.73
CA ASN A 55 -3.64 11.41 -8.83
C ASN A 55 -2.14 11.13 -8.81
N LEU A 56 -1.51 11.28 -7.64
CA LEU A 56 -0.10 10.95 -7.43
C LEU A 56 0.17 9.46 -7.65
N MET A 57 -0.74 8.60 -7.17
CA MET A 57 -0.63 7.16 -7.41
C MET A 57 -0.66 6.83 -8.91
N ASN A 58 -1.57 7.44 -9.68
CA ASN A 58 -1.64 7.26 -11.12
C ASN A 58 -0.39 7.78 -11.85
N ILE A 59 0.19 8.90 -11.39
CA ILE A 59 1.48 9.39 -11.92
C ILE A 59 2.58 8.35 -11.67
N ARG A 60 2.61 7.74 -10.48
CA ARG A 60 3.55 6.67 -10.14
C ARG A 60 3.36 5.44 -11.05
N VAL A 61 2.13 4.99 -11.29
CA VAL A 61 1.85 3.89 -12.25
C VAL A 61 2.45 4.20 -13.61
N LYS A 62 2.18 5.39 -14.16
CA LYS A 62 2.71 5.82 -15.45
C LYS A 62 4.25 5.83 -15.48
N ARG A 63 4.88 6.25 -14.38
CA ARG A 63 6.35 6.30 -14.26
C ARG A 63 6.95 4.89 -14.24
N ILE A 64 6.40 3.98 -13.45
CA ILE A 64 6.91 2.60 -13.32
C ILE A 64 6.73 1.84 -14.64
N GLY A 65 5.58 2.00 -15.31
CA GLY A 65 5.29 1.35 -16.58
C GLY A 65 5.91 2.00 -17.81
N HIS A 66 6.66 3.10 -17.67
CA HIS A 66 7.20 3.82 -18.82
C HIS A 66 8.29 2.99 -19.52
N PRO A 67 8.25 2.81 -20.85
CA PRO A 67 9.19 1.92 -21.57
C PRO A 67 10.66 2.35 -21.47
N ARG A 68 10.92 3.62 -21.16
CA ARG A 68 12.27 4.18 -20.91
C ARG A 68 12.63 4.28 -19.42
N ALA A 69 11.88 3.64 -18.53
CA ALA A 69 12.27 3.52 -17.14
C ALA A 69 13.37 2.45 -17.03
N TRP A 70 14.59 2.78 -17.45
CA TRP A 70 15.72 1.85 -17.55
C TRP A 70 16.01 1.12 -16.22
N SER A 71 15.82 1.80 -15.08
CA SER A 71 15.96 1.22 -13.75
C SER A 71 14.89 0.16 -13.40
N GLN A 72 13.85 0.03 -14.23
CA GLN A 72 12.73 -0.92 -14.10
C GLN A 72 12.80 -2.07 -15.12
N GLN A 73 13.81 -2.09 -16.01
CA GLN A 73 13.99 -3.17 -16.99
C GLN A 73 14.68 -4.42 -16.40
N MET A 74 15.22 -4.32 -15.18
CA MET A 74 15.72 -5.48 -14.45
C MET A 74 14.55 -6.37 -14.01
N GLU A 75 14.84 -7.66 -13.82
CA GLU A 75 13.88 -8.56 -13.17
C GLU A 75 13.45 -7.96 -11.84
N TRP A 76 12.14 -7.77 -11.71
CA TRP A 76 11.52 -7.16 -10.54
C TRP A 76 10.29 -7.97 -10.19
N ALA A 77 10.21 -8.42 -8.95
CA ALA A 77 9.09 -9.20 -8.45
C ALA A 77 8.86 -8.89 -6.99
N THR A 78 7.61 -8.96 -6.55
CA THR A 78 7.25 -8.86 -5.14
C THR A 78 6.49 -10.09 -4.71
N SER A 79 6.51 -10.36 -3.41
CA SER A 79 5.64 -11.34 -2.77
C SER A 79 5.22 -10.81 -1.41
N HIS A 80 3.91 -10.66 -1.20
CA HIS A 80 3.33 -10.19 0.04
C HIS A 80 2.72 -11.34 0.84
N VAL A 81 3.11 -11.43 2.11
CA VAL A 81 2.44 -12.24 3.12
C VAL A 81 1.69 -11.29 4.05
N VAL A 82 0.36 -11.30 3.98
CA VAL A 82 -0.53 -10.54 4.86
C VAL A 82 -1.07 -11.46 5.95
N ALA A 83 -0.92 -11.06 7.21
CA ALA A 83 -1.31 -11.88 8.34
C ALA A 83 -1.86 -11.04 9.50
N ASN A 84 -2.36 -11.73 10.53
CA ASN A 84 -2.84 -11.12 11.78
C ASN A 84 -3.92 -10.05 11.54
N VAL A 85 -4.83 -10.32 10.61
CA VAL A 85 -5.91 -9.39 10.25
C VAL A 85 -6.85 -9.22 11.43
N ARG A 86 -7.09 -7.97 11.80
CA ARG A 86 -7.99 -7.56 12.88
C ARG A 86 -8.94 -6.50 12.35
N VAL A 87 -10.24 -6.80 12.41
CA VAL A 87 -11.29 -5.95 11.86
C VAL A 87 -12.09 -5.35 13.00
N GLY A 88 -12.15 -4.02 13.05
CA GLY A 88 -13.00 -3.29 13.98
C GLY A 88 -14.44 -3.23 13.49
N ALA A 89 -15.36 -2.93 14.42
CA ALA A 89 -16.74 -2.63 14.05
C ALA A 89 -16.79 -1.39 13.13
N PRO A 90 -17.70 -1.35 12.14
CA PRO A 90 -17.96 -0.13 11.38
C PRO A 90 -18.40 1.01 12.29
N ASP A 91 -17.89 2.20 12.03
CA ASP A 91 -18.35 3.43 12.68
C ASP A 91 -19.84 3.67 12.36
N PRO A 92 -20.71 3.86 13.37
CA PRO A 92 -22.16 3.98 13.13
C PRO A 92 -22.57 5.17 12.27
N ALA A 93 -21.79 6.26 12.25
CA ALA A 93 -22.14 7.48 11.55
C ALA A 93 -21.68 7.46 10.07
N SER A 94 -20.47 6.96 9.82
CA SER A 94 -19.83 6.96 8.50
C SER A 94 -19.92 5.61 7.77
N GLY A 95 -20.17 4.53 8.50
CA GLY A 95 -20.10 3.16 7.97
C GLY A 95 -18.68 2.68 7.64
N ILE A 96 -17.65 3.46 7.99
CA ILE A 96 -16.24 3.12 7.76
C ILE A 96 -15.78 2.15 8.83
N LEU A 97 -15.16 1.05 8.41
CA LEU A 97 -14.51 0.12 9.33
C LEU A 97 -12.99 0.27 9.29
N THR A 98 -12.35 -0.02 10.42
CA THR A 98 -10.88 -0.06 10.49
C THR A 98 -10.41 -1.51 10.42
N ALA A 99 -9.45 -1.80 9.54
CA ALA A 99 -8.79 -3.11 9.46
C ALA A 99 -7.29 -2.95 9.65
N CYS A 100 -6.70 -3.71 10.55
CA CYS A 100 -5.25 -3.75 10.77
C CYS A 100 -4.70 -5.12 10.38
N SER A 101 -3.51 -5.16 9.80
CA SER A 101 -2.81 -6.41 9.48
C SER A 101 -1.30 -6.21 9.55
N ASN A 102 -0.58 -7.30 9.77
CA ASN A 102 0.87 -7.30 9.59
C ASN A 102 1.18 -7.71 8.16
N PHE A 103 2.33 -7.27 7.66
CA PHE A 103 2.81 -7.71 6.36
C PHE A 103 4.30 -8.02 6.38
N HIS A 104 4.68 -8.97 5.53
CA HIS A 104 6.05 -9.18 5.07
C HIS A 104 6.03 -9.15 3.54
N MET A 105 6.75 -8.20 2.95
CA MET A 105 6.96 -8.14 1.51
C MET A 105 8.42 -8.49 1.20
N THR A 106 8.61 -9.47 0.33
CA THR A 106 9.90 -9.69 -0.33
C THR A 106 9.90 -8.95 -1.65
N GLU A 107 10.93 -8.16 -1.94
CA GLU A 107 11.18 -7.59 -3.26
C GLU A 107 12.47 -8.17 -3.83
N LEU A 108 12.37 -8.74 -5.03
CA LEU A 108 13.51 -9.09 -5.88
C LEU A 108 13.75 -7.95 -6.87
N ARG A 109 15.01 -7.53 -7.01
CA ARG A 109 15.44 -6.56 -8.02
C ARG A 109 16.82 -6.92 -8.56
N GLY A 110 16.87 -7.45 -9.77
CA GLY A 110 18.07 -8.07 -10.31
C GLY A 110 18.54 -9.19 -9.38
N ASP A 111 19.81 -9.16 -8.97
CA ASP A 111 20.39 -10.15 -8.05
C ASP A 111 20.19 -9.84 -6.56
N TYR A 112 19.47 -8.75 -6.25
CA TYR A 112 19.25 -8.30 -4.87
C TYR A 112 17.85 -8.64 -4.38
N GLN A 113 17.80 -9.24 -3.19
CA GLN A 113 16.55 -9.44 -2.46
C GLN A 113 16.54 -8.53 -1.22
N ARG A 114 15.44 -7.81 -1.03
CA ARG A 114 15.20 -7.03 0.19
C ARG A 114 13.83 -7.32 0.77
N TYR A 115 13.69 -7.05 2.06
CA TYR A 115 12.50 -7.36 2.82
C TYR A 115 11.94 -6.10 3.44
N PHE A 116 10.65 -5.92 3.28
CA PHE A 116 9.87 -4.94 4.02
C PHE A 116 8.96 -5.68 4.97
N ALA A 117 8.86 -5.18 6.19
CA ALA A 117 7.95 -5.71 7.17
C ALA A 117 7.33 -4.54 7.92
N GLY A 118 6.10 -4.73 8.38
CA GLY A 118 5.41 -3.67 9.07
C GLY A 118 3.96 -3.98 9.33
N ARG A 119 3.19 -2.90 9.51
CA ARG A 119 1.76 -2.97 9.78
C ARG A 119 1.00 -2.11 8.78
N TYR A 120 -0.09 -2.64 8.27
CA TYR A 120 -1.11 -1.84 7.61
C TYR A 120 -2.20 -1.44 8.59
N ALA A 121 -2.73 -0.24 8.41
CA ALA A 121 -4.01 0.20 8.94
C ALA A 121 -4.85 0.77 7.81
N HIS A 122 -5.99 0.12 7.54
CA HIS A 122 -6.93 0.52 6.51
C HIS A 122 -8.17 1.14 7.12
N GLN A 123 -8.67 2.21 6.50
CA GLN A 123 -10.05 2.66 6.64
C GLN A 123 -10.80 2.23 5.39
N LEU A 124 -11.77 1.34 5.56
CA LEU A 124 -12.52 0.71 4.48
C LEU A 124 -13.98 1.12 4.54
N ARG A 125 -14.55 1.44 3.37
CA ARG A 125 -15.99 1.63 3.21
C ARG A 125 -16.54 0.51 2.34
N ARG A 126 -17.72 -0.01 2.68
CA ARG A 126 -18.36 -1.05 1.89
C ARG A 126 -18.91 -0.46 0.59
N ARG A 127 -18.66 -1.12 -0.54
CA ARG A 127 -19.13 -0.73 -1.88
C ARG A 127 -19.63 -1.96 -2.63
N GLY A 128 -20.95 -2.16 -2.63
CA GLY A 128 -21.58 -3.37 -3.17
C GLY A 128 -21.10 -4.62 -2.41
N ASP A 129 -20.60 -5.60 -3.14
CA ASP A 129 -20.10 -6.87 -2.60
C ASP A 129 -18.61 -6.83 -2.18
N ALA A 130 -17.98 -5.66 -2.31
CA ALA A 130 -16.56 -5.40 -2.04
C ALA A 130 -16.37 -4.19 -1.11
N PHE A 131 -15.13 -3.70 -1.05
CA PHE A 131 -14.72 -2.53 -0.27
C PHE A 131 -13.99 -1.53 -1.17
N GLU A 132 -13.94 -0.28 -0.72
CA GLU A 132 -13.04 0.74 -1.22
C GLU A 132 -12.16 1.28 -0.09
N ILE A 133 -10.93 1.68 -0.43
CA ILE A 133 -9.92 2.17 0.51
C ILE A 133 -10.07 3.69 0.64
N MET A 134 -10.45 4.15 1.83
CA MET A 134 -10.45 5.57 2.19
C MET A 134 -9.05 6.01 2.67
N LEU A 135 -8.36 5.12 3.37
CA LEU A 135 -6.98 5.31 3.82
C LEU A 135 -6.28 3.96 3.88
N GLN A 136 -5.08 3.87 3.33
CA GLN A 136 -4.12 2.82 3.64
C GLN A 136 -2.89 3.47 4.27
N ARG A 137 -2.72 3.25 5.57
CA ARG A 137 -1.51 3.61 6.29
C ARG A 137 -0.56 2.41 6.34
N VAL A 138 0.72 2.64 6.03
CA VAL A 138 1.78 1.63 6.04
C VAL A 138 2.88 2.06 7.01
N ASP A 139 2.92 1.44 8.17
CA ASP A 139 3.97 1.67 9.17
C ASP A 139 5.10 0.65 8.95
N LEU A 140 6.21 1.10 8.36
CA LEU A 140 7.41 0.28 8.17
C LEU A 140 8.14 0.04 9.49
N LEU A 141 8.52 -1.20 9.76
CA LEU A 141 9.39 -1.56 10.88
C LEU A 141 10.78 -0.90 10.74
N SER A 142 11.22 -0.70 9.49
CA SER A 142 12.52 -0.15 9.13
C SER A 142 12.45 1.31 8.62
N ALA A 143 11.42 2.08 9.00
CA ALA A 143 11.21 3.46 8.51
C ALA A 143 12.41 4.40 8.75
N GLN A 144 13.20 4.14 9.80
CA GLN A 144 14.33 4.94 10.28
C GLN A 144 15.68 4.59 9.64
N ILE A 145 15.75 3.51 8.88
CA ILE A 145 17.00 2.99 8.32
C ILE A 145 17.15 3.49 6.88
N PRO A 146 18.37 3.82 6.41
CA PRO A 146 18.56 4.17 5.01
C PRO A 146 18.10 3.04 4.07
N PHE A 147 17.46 3.41 2.96
CA PHE A 147 17.12 2.49 1.88
C PHE A 147 18.21 2.53 0.82
N ASP A 148 18.75 1.38 0.44
CA ASP A 148 19.77 1.29 -0.62
C ASP A 148 19.25 1.77 -1.98
N TYR A 149 17.93 1.60 -2.21
CA TYR A 149 17.25 2.05 -3.42
C TYR A 149 15.89 2.67 -3.09
N VAL A 150 15.49 3.65 -3.90
CA VAL A 150 14.14 4.25 -3.85
C VAL A 150 13.07 3.17 -4.00
N ILE A 151 12.11 3.16 -3.08
CA ILE A 151 10.91 2.33 -3.14
C ILE A 151 10.07 2.76 -4.36
N GLN A 152 9.93 1.85 -5.34
CA GLN A 152 9.32 2.18 -6.62
C GLN A 152 7.80 2.03 -6.59
N ALA A 153 7.31 0.89 -6.10
CA ALA A 153 5.90 0.59 -5.94
C ALA A 153 5.48 0.61 -4.47
N TRP A 154 4.18 0.49 -4.23
CA TRP A 154 3.63 0.36 -2.88
C TRP A 154 4.06 -0.97 -2.27
N VAL A 155 4.29 -0.94 -0.96
CA VAL A 155 4.65 -2.10 -0.13
C VAL A 155 3.51 -2.47 0.79
#